data_AF-A0A3D0UT51-F1
#
_entry.id   AF-A0A3D0UT51-F1
#
_cell.length_a   1.000
_cell.length_b   1.000
_cell.length_c   1.000
_cell.angle_alpha   90.00
_cell.angle_beta   90.00
_cell.angle_gamma   90.00
#
_symmetry.space_group_name_H-M   'P 1'
#
loop_
_entity.id
_entity.type
_entity.pdbx_description
1 polymer ?
#
loop_
_entity_poly.entity_id
_entity_poly.type
_entity_poly.pdbx_seq_one_letter_code
_entity_poly.pdbx_strand_id
1 'polypeptide(L)'
;MDEGFDFVYEDLDYSHTLYQAGYPIIVLRDLKIYHMEKDKTKLDHAWIGNIYQAHRKAKHRILFVKKHAKRRQKLQFYSVGFLGQPLWLIAKVFLLAPRKDILPLLKAIRRGTCDGIKK
;
A
#
# COMPACT_ATOMS: atom_id res chain seq x y z
N MET A 1 -15.99 5.09 6.45
CA MET A 1 -14.78 4.61 5.73
C MET A 1 -14.39 5.68 4.74
N ASP A 2 -13.10 5.96 4.56
CA ASP A 2 -12.64 6.97 3.59
C ASP A 2 -12.59 6.34 2.19
N GLU A 3 -13.48 6.79 1.30
CA GLU A 3 -13.57 6.33 -0.09
C GLU A 3 -12.26 6.52 -0.88
N GLY A 4 -11.30 7.27 -0.32
CA GLY A 4 -9.94 7.37 -0.83
C GLY A 4 -9.08 6.09 -0.71
N PHE A 5 -9.52 5.08 0.05
CA PHE A 5 -8.86 3.80 0.26
C PHE A 5 -9.78 2.63 -0.12
N ASP A 6 -9.71 2.16 -1.38
CA ASP A 6 -10.71 1.26 -1.96
C ASP A 6 -10.28 -0.22 -2.09
N PHE A 7 -9.10 -0.62 -1.57
CA PHE A 7 -8.66 -2.03 -1.52
C PHE A 7 -7.31 -2.23 -0.81
N VAL A 8 -6.33 -1.36 -1.09
CA VAL A 8 -4.98 -1.44 -0.52
C VAL A 8 -4.89 -0.38 0.58
N TYR A 9 -4.48 -0.73 1.80
CA TYR A 9 -4.49 0.16 2.99
C TYR A 9 -5.87 0.46 3.61
N GLU A 10 -6.96 -0.04 3.07
CA GLU A 10 -8.31 0.16 3.62
C GLU A 10 -8.42 -0.39 5.06
N ASP A 11 -8.06 -1.66 5.25
CA ASP A 11 -8.04 -2.29 6.58
C ASP A 11 -7.11 -1.56 7.55
N LEU A 12 -6.00 -1.02 7.04
CA LEU A 12 -5.04 -0.28 7.86
C LEU A 12 -5.58 1.10 8.25
N ASP A 13 -6.25 1.80 7.34
CA ASP A 13 -6.95 3.06 7.63
C ASP A 13 -8.01 2.85 8.70
N TYR A 14 -8.86 1.84 8.51
CA TYR A 14 -9.91 1.49 9.45
C TYR A 14 -9.35 1.11 10.83
N SER A 15 -8.38 0.20 10.88
CA SER A 15 -7.76 -0.24 12.13
C SER A 15 -7.06 0.92 12.86
N HIS A 16 -6.39 1.80 12.12
CA HIS A 16 -5.73 2.96 12.72
C HIS A 16 -6.74 3.98 13.27
N THR A 17 -7.86 4.19 12.59
CA THR A 17 -8.95 5.05 13.09
C THR A 17 -9.56 4.49 14.37
N LEU A 18 -9.79 3.18 14.47
CA LEU A 18 -10.27 2.56 15.72
C LEU A 18 -9.27 2.77 16.87
N TYR A 19 -7.99 2.52 16.60
CA TYR A 19 -6.92 2.74 17.57
C TYR A 19 -6.88 4.19 18.07
N GLN A 20 -6.98 5.18 17.16
CA GLN A 20 -7.00 6.59 17.54
C GLN A 20 -8.21 6.99 18.38
N ALA A 21 -9.35 6.35 18.15
CA ALA A 21 -10.58 6.59 18.90
C ALA A 21 -10.64 5.82 20.24
N GLY A 22 -9.59 5.08 20.59
CA GLY A 22 -9.50 4.34 21.85
C GLY A 22 -10.25 3.01 21.84
N TYR A 23 -10.69 2.52 20.68
CA TYR A 23 -11.36 1.24 20.57
C TYR A 23 -10.35 0.10 20.42
N PRO A 24 -10.42 -0.96 21.26
CA PRO A 24 -9.56 -2.11 21.14
C PRO A 24 -9.93 -2.97 19.92
N ILE A 25 -8.93 -3.48 19.22
CA ILE A 25 -9.09 -4.51 18.19
C ILE A 25 -8.80 -5.87 18.84
N ILE A 26 -9.80 -6.73 18.91
CA ILE A 26 -9.69 -8.06 19.54
C ILE A 26 -9.46 -9.10 18.45
N VAL A 27 -8.41 -9.90 18.61
CA VAL A 27 -8.11 -11.05 17.73
C VAL A 27 -8.34 -12.34 18.51
N LEU A 28 -9.38 -13.09 18.13
CA LEU A 28 -9.70 -14.39 18.73
C LEU A 28 -8.85 -15.48 18.09
N ARG A 29 -7.81 -15.93 18.80
CA ARG A 29 -6.83 -16.90 18.27
C ARG A 29 -7.41 -18.30 18.05
N ASP A 30 -8.39 -18.68 18.87
CA ASP A 30 -9.01 -20.00 18.83
C ASP A 30 -10.13 -20.07 17.77
N LEU A 31 -10.64 -18.92 17.32
CA LEU A 31 -11.61 -18.85 16.24
C LEU A 31 -10.87 -18.85 14.90
N LYS A 32 -10.93 -19.96 14.18
CA LYS A 32 -10.32 -20.10 12.85
C LYS A 32 -11.38 -19.98 11.77
N ILE A 33 -11.14 -19.08 10.82
CA ILE A 33 -11.94 -18.93 9.60
C ILE A 33 -11.05 -19.32 8.43
N TYR A 34 -11.51 -20.27 7.62
CA TYR A 34 -10.79 -20.70 6.43
C TYR A 34 -11.13 -19.76 5.28
N HIS A 35 -10.12 -19.03 4.80
CA HIS A 35 -10.23 -18.18 3.61
C HIS A 35 -9.48 -18.84 2.45
N MET A 36 -10.21 -19.12 1.36
CA MET A 36 -9.59 -19.63 0.15
C MET A 36 -8.77 -18.52 -0.50
N GLU A 37 -7.45 -18.57 -0.34
CA GLU A 37 -6.55 -17.69 -1.08
C GLU A 37 -6.18 -18.33 -2.43
N LYS A 38 -6.18 -17.52 -3.48
CA LYS A 38 -5.54 -17.89 -4.74
C LYS A 38 -4.04 -18.03 -4.54
N ASP A 39 -3.39 -18.86 -5.36
CA ASP A 39 -1.92 -18.86 -5.45
C ASP A 39 -1.42 -17.49 -5.90
N LYS A 40 -0.60 -16.87 -5.04
CA LYS A 40 -0.08 -15.51 -5.24
C LYS A 40 1.33 -15.58 -5.77
N THR A 41 1.61 -14.79 -6.80
CA THR A 41 2.99 -14.55 -7.23
C THR A 41 3.74 -13.71 -6.20
N LYS A 42 5.08 -13.68 -6.28
CA LYS A 42 5.89 -12.78 -5.46
C LYS A 42 5.50 -11.30 -5.63
N LEU A 43 4.94 -10.91 -6.79
CA LEU A 43 4.42 -9.56 -7.04
C LEU A 43 3.04 -9.34 -6.40
N ASP A 44 2.15 -10.33 -6.42
CA ASP A 44 0.87 -10.26 -5.72
C ASP A 44 1.05 -10.10 -4.21
N HIS A 45 2.01 -10.83 -3.61
CA HIS A 45 2.36 -10.65 -2.19
C HIS A 45 2.89 -9.25 -1.87
N ALA A 46 3.52 -8.59 -2.84
CA ALA A 46 3.98 -7.21 -2.72
C ALA A 46 2.88 -6.18 -3.08
N TRP A 47 1.67 -6.63 -3.42
CA TRP A 47 0.56 -5.81 -3.90
C TRP A 47 0.90 -4.97 -5.14
N ILE A 48 1.69 -5.55 -6.04
CA ILE A 48 2.09 -4.98 -7.33
C ILE A 48 1.95 -6.00 -8.47
N GLY A 49 1.06 -6.99 -8.31
CA GLY A 49 0.83 -8.06 -9.28
C GLY A 49 0.17 -7.57 -10.59
N ASN A 50 -0.49 -6.42 -10.56
CA ASN A 50 -1.05 -5.76 -11.74
C ASN A 50 -1.02 -4.23 -11.61
N ILE A 51 -1.34 -3.54 -12.70
CA ILE A 51 -1.29 -2.07 -12.78
C ILE A 51 -2.21 -1.37 -11.75
N TYR A 52 -3.37 -1.95 -11.43
CA TYR A 52 -4.31 -1.36 -10.49
C TYR A 52 -3.79 -1.47 -9.05
N GLN A 53 -3.31 -2.65 -8.67
CA GLN A 53 -2.69 -2.86 -7.37
C GLN A 53 -1.45 -1.97 -7.19
N ALA A 54 -0.59 -1.90 -8.21
CA ALA A 54 0.62 -1.10 -8.18
C ALA A 54 0.33 0.41 -8.04
N HIS A 55 -0.67 0.92 -8.77
CA HIS A 55 -1.14 2.29 -8.63
C HIS A 55 -1.72 2.56 -7.23
N ARG A 56 -2.67 1.73 -6.78
CA ARG A 56 -3.31 1.86 -5.45
C ARG A 56 -2.30 1.80 -4.32
N LYS A 57 -1.38 0.84 -4.34
CA LYS A 57 -0.31 0.70 -3.33
C LYS A 57 0.55 1.96 -3.24
N ALA A 58 0.95 2.51 -4.38
CA ALA A 58 1.78 3.71 -4.44
C ALA A 58 1.03 4.98 -3.99
N LYS A 59 -0.24 5.11 -4.34
CA LYS A 59 -1.12 6.22 -3.96
C LYS A 59 -1.50 6.18 -2.49
N HIS A 60 -2.08 5.07 -2.04
CA HIS A 60 -2.70 4.97 -0.73
C HIS A 60 -1.70 5.05 0.41
N ARG A 61 -0.48 4.55 0.25
CA ARG A 61 0.56 4.74 1.28
C ARG A 61 0.81 6.23 1.58
N ILE A 62 0.78 7.10 0.56
CA ILE A 62 1.02 8.54 0.70
C ILE A 62 -0.19 9.18 1.38
N LEU A 63 -1.40 8.81 0.95
CA LEU A 63 -2.64 9.27 1.59
C LEU A 63 -2.69 8.86 3.06
N PHE A 64 -2.30 7.62 3.38
CA PHE A 64 -2.26 7.12 4.75
C PHE A 64 -1.33 7.96 5.63
N VAL A 65 -0.12 8.24 5.15
CA VAL A 65 0.83 9.12 5.86
C VAL A 65 0.29 10.55 5.98
N LYS A 66 -0.31 11.09 4.92
CA LYS A 66 -0.91 12.43 4.96
C LYS A 66 -2.01 12.54 6.02
N LYS A 67 -2.86 11.52 6.11
CA LYS A 67 -4.00 11.47 7.02
C LYS A 67 -3.59 11.23 8.47
N HIS A 68 -2.73 10.23 8.71
CA HIS A 68 -2.52 9.69 10.06
C HIS A 68 -1.19 10.07 10.71
N ALA A 69 -0.16 10.40 9.93
CA ALA A 69 1.18 10.58 10.49
C ALA A 69 1.36 11.96 11.15
N LYS A 70 2.10 12.00 12.27
CA LYS A 70 2.54 13.24 12.92
C LYS A 70 3.57 13.98 12.07
N ARG A 71 3.78 15.27 12.31
CA ARG A 71 4.75 16.10 11.54
C ARG A 71 6.14 15.46 11.41
N ARG A 72 6.68 14.91 12.50
CA ARG A 72 7.99 14.20 12.48
C ARG A 72 7.97 12.96 11.59
N GLN A 73 6.90 12.16 11.66
CA GLN A 73 6.73 10.96 10.83
C GLN A 73 6.53 11.32 9.35
N LYS A 74 5.80 12.40 9.05
CA LYS A 74 5.69 12.94 7.69
C LYS A 74 7.06 13.34 7.15
N LEU A 75 7.86 14.05 7.93
CA LEU A 75 9.21 14.43 7.54
C LEU A 75 10.07 13.20 7.25
N GLN A 76 10.12 12.23 8.18
CA GLN A 76 10.84 10.96 7.99
C GLN A 76 10.38 10.19 6.74
N PHE A 77 9.06 10.16 6.51
CA PHE A 77 8.50 9.56 5.32
C PHE A 77 9.00 10.27 4.07
N TYR A 78 8.81 11.59 3.92
CA TYR A 78 9.22 12.27 2.67
C TYR A 78 10.73 12.38 2.46
N SER A 79 11.53 12.35 3.53
CA SER A 79 13.00 12.43 3.42
C SER A 79 13.67 11.08 3.16
N VAL A 80 13.17 9.98 3.74
CA VAL A 80 13.82 8.65 3.63
C VAL A 80 12.86 7.59 3.10
N GLY A 81 11.67 7.47 3.68
CA GLY A 81 10.71 6.42 3.33
C GLY A 81 10.14 6.54 1.91
N PHE A 82 9.99 7.76 1.42
CA PHE A 82 9.41 8.13 0.13
C PHE A 82 10.36 7.80 -1.02
N LEU A 83 11.66 7.70 -0.75
CA LEU A 83 12.65 7.21 -1.72
C LEU A 83 12.78 5.69 -1.61
N GLY A 84 12.96 5.16 -0.39
CA GLY A 84 13.23 3.74 -0.19
C GLY A 84 12.13 2.79 -0.68
N GLN A 85 10.88 3.08 -0.36
CA GLN A 85 9.75 2.20 -0.72
C GLN A 85 9.47 2.13 -2.23
N PRO A 86 9.33 3.25 -2.99
CA PRO A 86 9.19 3.14 -4.45
C PRO A 86 10.43 2.56 -5.12
N LEU A 87 11.65 2.83 -4.64
CA LEU A 87 12.85 2.14 -5.16
C LEU A 87 12.75 0.63 -4.97
N TRP A 88 12.30 0.17 -3.81
CA TRP A 88 12.07 -1.25 -3.55
C TRP A 88 10.98 -1.85 -4.45
N LEU A 89 9.87 -1.14 -4.69
CA LEU A 89 8.83 -1.59 -5.63
C LEU A 89 9.35 -1.65 -7.06
N ILE A 90 10.13 -0.65 -7.49
CA ILE A 90 10.78 -0.62 -8.80
C ILE A 90 11.72 -1.83 -8.94
N ALA A 91 12.56 -2.10 -7.94
CA ALA A 91 13.45 -3.25 -7.93
C ALA A 91 12.67 -4.58 -8.02
N LYS A 92 11.57 -4.72 -7.28
CA LYS A 92 10.70 -5.90 -7.37
C LYS A 92 10.11 -6.09 -8.77
N VAL A 93 9.66 -5.01 -9.42
CA VAL A 93 9.16 -5.07 -10.79
C VAL A 93 10.26 -5.55 -11.74
N PHE A 94 11.47 -4.98 -11.67
CA PHE A 94 12.57 -5.41 -12.56
C PHE A 94 13.01 -6.86 -12.34
N LEU A 95 13.02 -7.32 -11.08
CA LEU A 95 13.49 -8.67 -10.74
C LEU A 95 12.45 -9.77 -10.97
N LEU A 96 11.16 -9.45 -10.91
CA LEU A 96 10.10 -10.46 -10.82
C LEU A 96 9.00 -10.32 -11.87
N ALA A 97 8.88 -9.18 -12.56
CA ALA A 97 7.83 -9.01 -13.56
C ALA A 97 8.24 -9.58 -14.92
N PRO A 98 7.29 -10.19 -15.67
CA PRO A 98 7.50 -10.49 -17.09
C PRO A 98 7.89 -9.21 -17.85
N ARG A 99 8.80 -9.32 -18.83
CA ARG A 99 9.32 -8.16 -19.58
C ARG A 99 8.23 -7.24 -20.14
N LYS A 100 7.12 -7.84 -20.60
CA LYS A 100 5.95 -7.12 -21.14
C LYS A 100 5.25 -6.22 -20.11
N ASP A 101 5.35 -6.55 -18.82
CA ASP A 101 4.60 -5.89 -17.75
C ASP A 101 5.43 -4.84 -16.99
N ILE A 102 6.76 -4.82 -17.19
CA ILE A 102 7.67 -3.88 -16.52
C ILE A 102 7.25 -2.42 -16.74
N LEU A 103 7.17 -1.97 -17.99
CA LEU A 103 6.84 -0.58 -18.31
C LEU A 103 5.43 -0.18 -17.81
N PRO A 104 4.37 -0.97 -18.04
CA PRO A 104 3.05 -0.70 -17.46
C PRO A 104 3.06 -0.57 -15.92
N LEU A 105 3.73 -1.48 -15.21
CA LEU A 105 3.80 -1.47 -13.75
C LEU A 105 4.56 -0.24 -13.23
N LEU A 106 5.69 0.11 -13.85
CA LEU A 106 6.44 1.30 -13.49
C LEU A 106 5.64 2.59 -13.73
N LYS A 107 4.92 2.68 -14.87
CA LYS A 107 4.00 3.79 -15.15
C LYS A 107 2.90 3.89 -14.10
N ALA A 108 2.33 2.76 -13.69
CA ALA A 108 1.30 2.71 -12.66
C ALA A 108 1.82 3.17 -11.28
N ILE A 109 3.02 2.72 -10.87
CA ILE A 109 3.67 3.16 -9.62
C ILE A 109 3.93 4.66 -9.64
N ARG A 110 4.47 5.19 -10.76
CA ARG A 110 4.72 6.63 -10.94
C ARG A 110 3.41 7.41 -10.84
N ARG A 111 2.39 7.01 -11.59
CA ARG A 111 1.08 7.66 -11.59
C ARG A 111 0.45 7.65 -10.20
N GLY A 112 0.44 6.51 -9.52
CA GLY A 112 -0.09 6.40 -8.15
C GLY A 112 0.66 7.29 -7.16
N THR A 113 1.98 7.38 -7.29
CA THR A 113 2.81 8.28 -6.49
C THR A 113 2.43 9.75 -6.72
N CYS A 114 2.32 10.17 -7.99
CA CYS A 114 1.90 11.54 -8.32
C CYS A 114 0.50 11.86 -7.81
N ASP A 115 -0.46 10.95 -8.00
CA ASP A 115 -1.84 11.14 -7.54
C ASP A 115 -1.92 11.24 -6.01
N GLY A 116 -1.12 10.43 -5.29
CA GLY A 116 -1.01 10.50 -3.84
C GLY A 116 -0.36 11.79 -3.32
N ILE A 117 0.55 12.41 -4.09
CA ILE A 117 1.13 13.72 -3.75
C ILE A 117 0.14 14.86 -4.02
N LYS A 118 -0.62 14.79 -5.11
CA LYS A 118 -1.55 15.86 -5.51
C LYS A 118 -2.79 15.95 -4.64
N LYS A 119 -3.33 14.82 -4.20
CA LYS A 119 -4.51 14.74 -3.32
C LYS A 119 -4.13 14.96 -1.87
#